data_AF-A0A8C8SFD1-F1
#
_entry.id   AF-A0A8C8SFD1-F1
#
_cell.length_a   1.000
_cell.length_b   1.000
_cell.length_c   1.000
_cell.angle_alpha   90.00
_cell.angle_beta   90.00
_cell.angle_gamma   90.00
#
_symmetry.space_group_name_H-M   'P 1'
#
loop_
_entity.id
_entity.type
_entity.pdbx_description
1 polymer ?
#
loop_
_entity_poly.entity_id
_entity_poly.type
_entity_poly.pdbx_seq_one_letter_code
_entity_poly.pdbx_strand_id
1 'polypeptide(L)'
;MPGARGRARPPGSQPSALSTAHRPLPRAPGSLSPDWPGPVRGGSAPAAALSVVLSVFHPRAGRGVEPSHRGDMPGLLLGDEAPNFEADTTHGRIRFHDFLGDSWGILFSHPRDFTPVCTTELGRAAKLAPEFSKRDVKMIALSIDDVKDHLAWSKDINAYNGEEPTEKLPFPIIADAKRELAVMLGMLDPDERDKEGMPLTARVVFIFGPDKKLKLSILYPATTGRNFDEILRVVDSLQLTAKNKVATPVDWKRGDRVMVIPTLPDDEAKKMFPEGIFTKELPSGKKYLRYTPQP
;
A
#
# COMPACT_ATOMS: atom_id res chain seq x y z
N MET A 1 -59.13 -70.16 12.51
CA MET A 1 -60.01 -69.35 11.61
C MET A 1 -59.47 -67.94 11.59
N PRO A 2 -59.38 -67.30 10.40
CA PRO A 2 -58.13 -67.05 9.68
C PRO A 2 -57.71 -65.56 9.70
N GLY A 3 -56.43 -65.22 9.52
CA GLY A 3 -55.76 -65.02 8.21
C GLY A 3 -55.64 -63.50 7.97
N ALA A 4 -54.60 -62.91 7.38
CA ALA A 4 -53.61 -63.39 6.42
C ALA A 4 -52.40 -62.41 6.48
N ARG A 5 -51.16 -62.92 6.42
CA ARG A 5 -50.23 -62.87 5.26
C ARG A 5 -49.78 -61.43 4.89
N GLY A 6 -48.50 -61.10 4.74
CA GLY A 6 -47.28 -61.89 4.83
C GLY A 6 -46.09 -61.17 4.17
N ARG A 7 -44.89 -61.58 4.62
CA ARG A 7 -43.63 -61.77 3.87
C ARG A 7 -42.82 -60.56 3.33
N ALA A 8 -41.80 -60.22 4.11
CA ALA A 8 -40.35 -60.21 3.84
C ALA A 8 -39.77 -60.31 2.40
N ARG A 9 -38.78 -59.40 2.15
CA ARG A 9 -37.45 -59.48 1.46
C ARG A 9 -37.42 -59.91 -0.03
N PRO A 10 -36.44 -59.49 -0.88
CA PRO A 10 -34.98 -59.44 -0.59
C PRO A 10 -34.20 -58.29 -1.32
N PRO A 11 -32.85 -58.30 -1.35
CA PRO A 11 -32.00 -57.13 -1.63
C PRO A 11 -31.40 -57.11 -3.05
N GLY A 12 -30.77 -55.99 -3.39
CA GLY A 12 -29.72 -55.90 -4.40
C GLY A 12 -30.16 -55.30 -5.73
N SER A 13 -29.52 -54.18 -6.10
CA SER A 13 -28.92 -53.92 -7.42
C SER A 13 -28.69 -52.42 -7.59
N GLN A 14 -27.41 -52.01 -7.70
CA GLN A 14 -27.10 -50.86 -8.55
C GLN A 14 -27.40 -51.27 -10.00
N PRO A 15 -27.87 -50.33 -10.83
CA PRO A 15 -27.02 -50.02 -11.98
C PRO A 15 -27.00 -48.56 -12.41
N SER A 16 -25.92 -48.30 -13.15
CA SER A 16 -25.75 -47.33 -14.24
C SER A 16 -25.62 -45.84 -13.90
N ALA A 17 -24.39 -45.39 -14.13
CA ALA A 17 -24.03 -44.06 -14.56
C ALA A 17 -25.00 -43.49 -15.62
N LEU A 18 -25.48 -42.28 -15.37
CA LEU A 18 -25.96 -41.37 -16.41
C LEU A 18 -24.93 -40.25 -16.56
N SER A 19 -24.24 -40.34 -17.69
CA SER A 19 -23.45 -39.29 -18.32
C SER A 19 -24.29 -38.02 -18.46
N THR A 20 -23.84 -36.93 -17.85
CA THR A 20 -24.20 -35.57 -18.28
C THR A 20 -22.97 -34.94 -18.90
N ALA A 21 -22.89 -35.08 -20.23
CA ALA A 21 -22.01 -34.31 -21.05
C ALA A 21 -22.51 -32.85 -21.17
N HIS A 22 -21.54 -31.94 -21.25
CA HIS A 22 -21.59 -30.58 -21.79
C HIS A 22 -22.22 -29.45 -20.96
N ARG A 23 -21.34 -28.56 -20.44
CA ARG A 23 -20.85 -27.41 -21.21
C ARG A 23 -19.60 -26.78 -20.55
N PRO A 24 -18.50 -26.56 -21.29
CA PRO A 24 -17.37 -25.80 -20.77
C PRO A 24 -17.73 -24.33 -20.60
N LEU A 25 -17.29 -23.74 -19.48
CA LEU A 25 -17.37 -22.31 -19.19
C LEU A 25 -16.65 -21.51 -20.29
N PRO A 26 -17.18 -20.33 -20.68
CA PRO A 26 -16.52 -19.49 -21.69
C PRO A 26 -15.15 -19.04 -21.18
N ARG A 27 -14.13 -19.23 -22.03
CA ARG A 27 -12.76 -18.74 -21.80
C ARG A 27 -12.79 -17.23 -21.63
N ALA A 28 -12.04 -16.74 -20.65
CA ALA A 28 -11.72 -15.33 -20.51
C ALA A 28 -11.14 -14.79 -21.83
N PRO A 29 -11.55 -13.60 -22.30
CA PRO A 29 -10.92 -12.98 -23.47
C PRO A 29 -9.43 -12.76 -23.17
N GLY A 30 -8.60 -13.25 -24.09
CA GLY A 30 -7.14 -13.23 -23.97
C GLY A 30 -6.59 -11.81 -23.79
N SER A 31 -5.44 -11.76 -23.13
CA SER A 31 -4.55 -10.61 -23.06
C SER A 31 -4.35 -10.00 -24.44
N LEU A 32 -4.91 -8.81 -24.64
CA LEU A 32 -4.59 -7.96 -25.78
C LEU A 32 -3.16 -7.45 -25.58
N SER A 33 -2.20 -8.06 -26.27
CA SER A 33 -0.96 -7.40 -26.62
C SER A 33 -1.30 -6.10 -27.36
N PRO A 34 -0.71 -4.94 -27.03
CA PRO A 34 -0.90 -3.76 -27.86
C PRO A 34 -0.12 -3.94 -29.16
N ASP A 35 -0.82 -4.35 -30.21
CA ASP A 35 -0.34 -4.22 -31.59
C ASP A 35 -0.19 -2.73 -31.92
N TRP A 36 1.04 -2.33 -32.27
CA TRP A 36 1.37 -0.95 -32.64
C TRP A 36 1.06 -0.71 -34.12
N PRO A 37 0.36 0.39 -34.50
CA PRO A 37 0.08 0.67 -35.91
C PRO A 37 1.34 1.18 -36.64
N GLY A 38 1.52 0.69 -37.87
CA GLY A 38 2.61 1.09 -38.78
C GLY A 38 2.51 2.54 -39.27
N PRO A 39 3.53 3.04 -40.00
CA PRO A 39 3.70 4.45 -40.29
C PRO A 39 2.67 4.97 -41.31
N VAL A 40 1.93 6.01 -40.92
CA VAL A 40 1.03 6.75 -41.81
C VAL A 40 1.85 7.74 -42.65
N ARG A 41 1.74 7.64 -43.98
CA ARG A 41 2.34 8.57 -44.94
C ARG A 41 1.62 9.93 -44.91
N GLY A 42 2.41 10.98 -45.10
CA GLY A 42 2.04 12.38 -44.93
C GLY A 42 0.94 12.90 -45.85
N GLY A 43 0.22 13.88 -45.30
CA GLY A 43 -0.65 14.81 -46.02
C GLY A 43 -0.37 16.22 -45.48
N SER A 44 -0.06 17.14 -46.38
CA SER A 44 0.20 18.56 -46.15
C SER A 44 -1.05 19.30 -45.66
N ALA A 45 -0.91 20.11 -44.60
CA ALA A 45 -1.90 21.10 -44.17
C ALA A 45 -1.32 22.52 -44.29
N PRO A 46 -2.14 23.55 -44.58
CA PRO A 46 -1.67 24.89 -44.91
C PRO A 46 -1.29 25.70 -43.66
N ALA A 47 -0.34 26.62 -43.84
CA ALA A 47 0.20 27.50 -42.82
C ALA A 47 -0.83 28.52 -42.33
N ALA A 48 -1.06 28.55 -41.01
CA ALA A 48 -1.72 29.66 -40.31
C ALA A 48 -0.68 30.38 -39.45
N ALA A 49 -0.56 31.68 -39.67
CA ALA A 49 0.36 32.58 -38.98
C ALA A 49 -0.01 32.71 -37.50
N LEU A 50 0.92 32.36 -36.60
CA LEU A 50 0.85 32.76 -35.19
C LEU A 50 1.70 34.02 -34.99
N SER A 51 1.02 35.13 -34.67
CA SER A 51 1.64 36.35 -34.18
C SER A 51 2.18 36.11 -32.76
N VAL A 52 3.51 36.22 -32.60
CA VAL A 52 4.17 36.13 -31.29
C VAL A 52 4.22 37.53 -30.69
N VAL A 53 3.41 37.79 -29.67
CA VAL A 53 3.53 39.00 -28.84
C VAL A 53 4.58 38.72 -27.77
N LEU A 54 5.81 39.19 -27.97
CA LEU A 54 6.84 39.27 -26.93
C LEU A 54 6.40 40.31 -25.88
N SER A 55 5.91 39.84 -24.73
CA SER A 55 5.81 40.70 -23.55
C SER A 55 7.15 40.73 -22.83
N VAL A 56 7.83 41.87 -22.93
CA VAL A 56 9.10 42.18 -22.24
C VAL A 56 8.81 42.40 -20.76
N PHE A 57 9.15 41.42 -19.92
CA PHE A 57 9.14 41.58 -18.47
C PHE A 57 10.36 42.41 -18.03
N HIS A 58 10.10 43.58 -17.43
CA HIS A 58 11.10 44.34 -16.69
C HIS A 58 11.11 43.87 -15.22
N PRO A 59 12.27 43.55 -14.62
CA PRO A 59 12.33 43.25 -13.19
C PRO A 59 12.29 44.55 -12.38
N ARG A 60 11.22 44.76 -11.61
CA ARG A 60 11.21 45.75 -10.53
C ARG A 60 11.81 45.12 -9.28
N ALA A 61 12.94 45.66 -8.84
CA ALA A 61 13.51 45.41 -7.53
C ALA A 61 12.51 45.86 -6.43
N GLY A 62 12.19 44.97 -5.50
CA GLY A 62 11.26 45.23 -4.42
C GLY A 62 11.39 44.22 -3.29
N ARG A 63 12.15 44.62 -2.27
CA ARG A 63 12.20 44.14 -0.86
C ARG A 63 12.26 42.63 -0.65
N GLY A 64 13.45 42.17 -0.25
CA GLY A 64 13.63 40.87 0.38
C GLY A 64 12.66 40.72 1.55
N VAL A 65 11.72 39.81 1.37
CA VAL A 65 11.05 39.16 2.49
C VAL A 65 12.09 38.16 2.99
N GLU A 66 12.70 38.46 4.13
CA GLU A 66 13.45 37.44 4.87
C GLU A 66 12.53 36.21 5.01
N PRO A 67 13.03 34.99 4.76
CA PRO A 67 12.24 33.81 5.06
C PRO A 67 12.02 33.82 6.57
N SER A 68 10.81 34.19 6.99
CA SER A 68 10.38 33.95 8.34
C SER A 68 10.56 32.46 8.57
N HIS A 69 11.34 32.11 9.59
CA HIS A 69 11.46 30.74 10.07
C HIS A 69 10.04 30.23 10.40
N ARG A 70 9.39 29.59 9.42
CA ARG A 70 8.44 28.52 9.70
C ARG A 70 9.29 27.50 10.42
N GLY A 71 9.20 27.50 11.75
CA GLY A 71 9.92 26.59 12.61
C GLY A 71 9.82 25.18 12.05
N ASP A 72 10.97 24.50 12.03
CA ASP A 72 11.13 23.11 11.64
C ASP A 72 9.90 22.30 12.07
N MET A 73 8.98 22.02 11.14
CA MET A 73 8.00 20.98 11.41
C MET A 73 8.79 19.67 11.37
N PRO A 74 8.94 18.95 12.49
CA PRO A 74 9.69 17.72 12.49
C PRO A 74 8.97 16.75 11.58
N GLY A 75 9.66 16.19 10.60
CA GLY A 75 9.13 15.20 9.68
C GLY A 75 10.24 14.24 9.31
N LEU A 76 9.91 12.96 9.15
CA LEU A 76 10.88 11.96 8.72
C LEU A 76 11.08 12.02 7.21
N LEU A 77 12.35 12.03 6.79
CA LEU A 77 12.77 11.89 5.39
C LEU A 77 13.12 10.43 5.09
N LEU A 78 13.13 10.09 3.80
CA LEU A 78 13.55 8.76 3.36
C LEU A 78 14.98 8.47 3.81
N GLY A 79 15.18 7.32 4.47
CA GLY A 79 16.47 6.90 5.02
C GLY A 79 16.71 7.32 6.47
N ASP A 80 15.89 8.20 7.04
CA ASP A 80 15.97 8.54 8.47
C ASP A 80 15.63 7.34 9.33
N GLU A 81 16.34 7.20 10.44
CA GLU A 81 16.04 6.17 11.44
C GLU A 81 14.78 6.54 12.22
N ALA A 82 13.88 5.56 12.40
CA ALA A 82 12.66 5.75 13.16
C ALA A 82 13.01 6.11 14.62
N PRO A 83 12.33 7.08 15.26
CA PRO A 83 12.53 7.36 16.67
C PRO A 83 12.23 6.13 17.53
N ASN A 84 13.12 5.79 18.46
CA ASN A 84 12.93 4.65 19.37
C ASN A 84 12.10 5.04 20.60
N PHE A 85 10.87 5.49 20.35
CA PHE A 85 9.95 5.95 21.39
C PHE A 85 9.41 4.79 22.25
N GLU A 86 8.92 5.15 23.44
CA GLU A 86 8.06 4.27 24.23
C GLU A 86 6.64 4.81 24.21
N ALA A 87 5.65 3.92 24.11
CA ALA A 87 4.24 4.31 24.14
C ALA A 87 3.36 3.19 24.71
N ASP A 88 2.25 3.59 25.31
CA ASP A 88 1.20 2.68 25.72
C ASP A 88 0.34 2.29 24.51
N THR A 89 -0.02 1.01 24.43
CA THR A 89 -0.82 0.46 23.34
C THR A 89 -1.90 -0.49 23.86
N THR A 90 -2.82 -0.89 22.99
CA THR A 90 -3.79 -1.97 23.29
C THR A 90 -3.15 -3.32 23.64
N HIS A 91 -1.85 -3.51 23.36
CA HIS A 91 -1.10 -4.72 23.69
C HIS A 91 -0.11 -4.51 24.86
N GLY A 92 -0.25 -3.40 25.60
CA GLY A 92 0.67 -2.97 26.65
C GLY A 92 1.72 -1.98 26.15
N ARG A 93 2.62 -1.58 27.06
CA ARG A 93 3.68 -0.62 26.76
C ARG A 93 4.74 -1.25 25.86
N ILE A 94 5.16 -0.52 24.83
CA ILE A 94 6.20 -0.95 23.89
C ILE A 94 7.37 0.03 23.86
N ARG A 95 8.51 -0.44 23.40
CA ARG A 95 9.60 0.36 22.83
C ARG A 95 9.66 0.07 21.33
N PHE A 96 9.63 1.09 20.48
CA PHE A 96 9.31 0.92 19.06
C PHE A 96 10.29 0.00 18.32
N HIS A 97 11.59 0.13 18.57
CA HIS A 97 12.59 -0.74 17.92
C HIS A 97 12.50 -2.19 18.39
N ASP A 98 12.20 -2.41 19.67
CA ASP A 98 12.02 -3.75 20.24
C ASP A 98 10.75 -4.41 19.67
N PHE A 99 9.67 -3.64 19.51
CA PHE A 99 8.45 -4.09 18.86
C PHE A 99 8.73 -4.53 17.42
N LEU A 100 9.46 -3.73 16.64
CA LEU A 100 9.84 -4.08 15.27
C LEU A 100 10.73 -5.33 15.25
N GLY A 101 11.73 -5.42 16.12
CA GLY A 101 12.76 -6.45 16.04
C GLY A 101 13.44 -6.43 14.68
N ASP A 102 13.68 -7.58 14.06
CA ASP A 102 14.30 -7.68 12.74
C ASP A 102 13.29 -7.66 11.56
N SER A 103 12.00 -7.46 11.85
CA SER A 103 10.94 -7.42 10.84
C SER A 103 10.84 -6.04 10.17
N TRP A 104 10.16 -6.00 9.02
CA TRP A 104 9.64 -4.75 8.47
C TRP A 104 8.52 -4.19 9.35
N GLY A 105 8.29 -2.88 9.30
CA GLY A 105 7.27 -2.20 10.10
C GLY A 105 6.37 -1.30 9.27
N ILE A 106 5.06 -1.31 9.55
CA ILE A 106 4.12 -0.29 9.09
C ILE A 106 3.53 0.40 10.31
N LEU A 107 3.83 1.70 10.46
CA LEU A 107 3.14 2.57 11.39
C LEU A 107 2.14 3.40 10.60
N PHE A 108 0.85 3.30 10.92
CA PHE A 108 -0.20 4.07 10.25
C PHE A 108 -1.07 4.81 11.25
N SER A 109 -1.22 6.12 11.08
CA SER A 109 -2.06 6.94 11.96
C SER A 109 -3.49 7.04 11.44
N HIS A 110 -4.43 7.33 12.33
CA HIS A 110 -5.78 7.78 11.98
C HIS A 110 -6.19 8.95 12.88
N PRO A 111 -7.06 9.88 12.43
CA PRO A 111 -7.38 11.08 13.20
C PRO A 111 -8.01 10.84 14.56
N ARG A 112 -8.99 9.93 14.61
CA ARG A 112 -9.77 9.68 15.82
C ARG A 112 -10.52 8.36 15.77
N ASP A 113 -10.66 7.72 16.92
CA ASP A 113 -11.53 6.59 17.16
C ASP A 113 -13.00 6.97 16.97
N PHE A 114 -13.86 5.96 16.78
CA PHE A 114 -15.31 6.13 16.57
C PHE A 114 -15.67 7.05 15.39
N THR A 115 -14.85 7.07 14.34
CA THR A 115 -15.13 7.83 13.11
C THR A 115 -15.25 6.91 11.88
N PRO A 116 -16.13 7.23 10.91
CA PRO A 116 -16.56 6.26 9.91
C PRO A 116 -15.42 5.78 9.01
N VAL A 117 -14.63 6.68 8.43
CA VAL A 117 -13.53 6.30 7.53
C VAL A 117 -12.43 5.54 8.27
N CYS A 118 -12.14 5.91 9.52
CA CYS A 118 -11.13 5.20 10.31
C CYS A 118 -11.58 3.76 10.61
N THR A 119 -12.88 3.54 10.88
CA THR A 119 -13.41 2.20 11.14
C THR A 119 -13.27 1.32 9.89
N THR A 120 -13.55 1.85 8.70
CA THR A 120 -13.38 1.08 7.45
C THR A 120 -11.92 0.75 7.16
N GLU A 121 -11.00 1.69 7.43
CA GLU A 121 -9.56 1.49 7.24
C GLU A 121 -8.99 0.45 8.19
N LEU A 122 -9.24 0.55 9.50
CA LEU A 122 -8.73 -0.42 10.47
C LEU A 122 -9.39 -1.79 10.29
N GLY A 123 -10.66 -1.83 9.86
CA GLY A 123 -11.32 -3.06 9.43
C GLY A 123 -10.58 -3.74 8.26
N ARG A 124 -10.25 -2.97 7.21
CA ARG A 124 -9.47 -3.48 6.07
C ARG A 124 -8.06 -3.90 6.47
N ALA A 125 -7.39 -3.11 7.32
CA ALA A 125 -6.08 -3.44 7.87
C ALA A 125 -6.11 -4.78 8.62
N ALA A 126 -7.13 -5.01 9.45
CA ALA A 126 -7.27 -6.26 10.21
C ALA A 126 -7.45 -7.47 9.28
N LYS A 127 -8.29 -7.36 8.24
CA LYS A 127 -8.45 -8.42 7.23
C LYS A 127 -7.17 -8.70 6.44
N LEU A 128 -6.32 -7.70 6.22
CA LEU A 128 -5.06 -7.83 5.49
C LEU A 128 -3.84 -8.15 6.36
N ALA A 129 -3.95 -8.09 7.69
CA ALA A 129 -2.85 -8.38 8.60
C ALA A 129 -2.16 -9.73 8.34
N PRO A 130 -2.86 -10.82 7.94
CA PRO A 130 -2.20 -12.06 7.53
C PRO A 130 -1.32 -11.91 6.29
N GLU A 131 -1.68 -11.07 5.32
CA GLU A 131 -0.88 -10.82 4.11
C GLU A 131 0.41 -10.05 4.41
N PHE A 132 0.36 -9.11 5.35
CA PHE A 132 1.55 -8.41 5.86
C PHE A 132 2.43 -9.33 6.70
N SER A 133 1.83 -10.16 7.56
CA SER A 133 2.57 -11.14 8.38
C SER A 133 3.33 -12.17 7.52
N LYS A 134 2.74 -12.65 6.41
CA LYS A 134 3.42 -13.52 5.43
C LYS A 134 4.67 -12.89 4.80
N ARG A 135 4.78 -11.57 4.84
CA ARG A 135 5.90 -10.79 4.32
C ARG A 135 6.85 -10.35 5.43
N ASP A 136 6.70 -10.85 6.65
CA ASP A 136 7.48 -10.42 7.81
C ASP A 136 7.36 -8.90 8.06
N VAL A 137 6.12 -8.40 7.96
CA VAL A 137 5.77 -7.01 8.24
C VAL A 137 4.88 -6.95 9.47
N LYS A 138 5.34 -6.22 10.49
CA LYS A 138 4.55 -5.90 11.69
C LYS A 138 3.78 -4.61 11.46
N MET A 139 2.49 -4.63 11.77
CA MET A 139 1.61 -3.46 11.67
C MET A 139 1.38 -2.85 13.05
N ILE A 140 1.25 -1.53 13.12
CA ILE A 140 0.87 -0.80 14.33
C ILE A 140 0.11 0.48 13.96
N ALA A 141 -1.04 0.67 14.58
CA ALA A 141 -1.87 1.86 14.38
C ALA A 141 -1.52 2.94 15.43
N LEU A 142 -1.92 4.19 15.18
CA LEU A 142 -1.77 5.30 16.11
C LEU A 142 -2.92 6.30 15.98
N SER A 143 -3.50 6.70 17.11
CA SER A 143 -4.32 7.92 17.18
C SER A 143 -4.05 8.66 18.48
N ILE A 144 -4.70 9.82 18.61
CA ILE A 144 -4.56 10.68 19.79
C ILE A 144 -5.54 10.32 20.91
N ASP A 145 -6.35 9.28 20.74
CA ASP A 145 -7.28 8.82 21.78
C ASP A 145 -6.52 7.94 22.81
N ASP A 146 -7.19 7.57 23.90
CA ASP A 146 -6.59 6.74 24.94
C ASP A 146 -6.76 5.23 24.68
N VAL A 147 -6.00 4.40 25.41
CA VAL A 147 -6.04 2.93 25.24
C VAL A 147 -7.44 2.36 25.54
N LYS A 148 -8.20 2.97 26.44
CA LYS A 148 -9.54 2.49 26.82
C LYS A 148 -10.51 2.69 25.66
N ASP A 149 -10.46 3.84 25.00
CA ASP A 149 -11.22 4.13 23.79
C ASP A 149 -10.82 3.21 22.64
N HIS A 150 -9.51 2.94 22.44
CA HIS A 150 -9.03 1.99 21.44
C HIS A 150 -9.61 0.58 21.64
N LEU A 151 -9.61 0.08 22.88
CA LEU A 151 -10.15 -1.24 23.21
C LEU A 151 -11.66 -1.31 22.98
N ALA A 152 -12.39 -0.27 23.40
CA ALA A 152 -13.84 -0.19 23.18
C ALA A 152 -14.18 -0.13 21.68
N TRP A 153 -13.48 0.72 20.92
CA TRP A 153 -13.69 0.90 19.48
C TRP A 153 -13.26 -0.32 18.65
N SER A 154 -12.29 -1.10 19.13
CA SER A 154 -11.90 -2.37 18.49
C SER A 154 -13.07 -3.34 18.33
N LYS A 155 -14.07 -3.28 19.22
CA LYS A 155 -15.31 -4.06 19.09
C LYS A 155 -16.11 -3.66 17.86
N ASP A 156 -16.22 -2.35 17.59
CA ASP A 156 -16.91 -1.82 16.41
C ASP A 156 -16.18 -2.18 15.12
N ILE A 157 -14.83 -2.13 15.13
CA ILE A 157 -14.01 -2.54 13.99
C ILE A 157 -14.24 -4.03 13.66
N ASN A 158 -14.25 -4.88 14.68
CA ASN A 158 -14.53 -6.32 14.50
C ASN A 158 -15.98 -6.55 14.02
N ALA A 159 -16.96 -5.85 14.61
CA ALA A 159 -18.35 -5.91 14.18
C ALA A 159 -18.54 -5.46 12.72
N TYR A 160 -17.87 -4.38 12.30
CA TYR A 160 -17.86 -3.91 10.91
C TYR A 160 -17.36 -4.99 9.94
N ASN A 161 -16.37 -5.77 10.36
CA ASN A 161 -15.81 -6.88 9.61
C ASN A 161 -16.66 -8.17 9.63
N GLY A 162 -17.82 -8.15 10.29
CA GLY A 162 -18.69 -9.30 10.49
C GLY A 162 -18.09 -10.36 11.43
N GLU A 163 -17.14 -9.98 12.29
CA GLU A 163 -16.49 -10.84 13.28
C GLU A 163 -17.09 -10.66 14.67
N GLU A 164 -16.70 -11.50 15.63
CA GLU A 164 -17.12 -11.36 17.02
C GLU A 164 -16.63 -10.00 17.57
N PRO A 165 -17.50 -9.17 18.19
CA PRO A 165 -17.14 -7.86 18.75
C PRO A 165 -16.21 -7.93 19.98
N THR A 166 -14.96 -8.34 19.76
CA THR A 166 -13.91 -8.41 20.79
C THR A 166 -13.02 -7.17 20.76
N GLU A 167 -12.24 -6.97 21.83
CA GLU A 167 -11.26 -5.87 21.93
C GLU A 167 -9.94 -6.17 21.21
N LYS A 168 -9.80 -7.39 20.65
CA LYS A 168 -8.55 -7.86 20.06
C LYS A 168 -8.51 -7.54 18.57
N LEU A 169 -7.42 -6.91 18.15
CA LEU A 169 -7.04 -6.72 16.76
C LEU A 169 -5.70 -7.42 16.49
N PRO A 170 -5.37 -7.77 15.25
CA PRO A 170 -4.11 -8.45 14.91
C PRO A 170 -2.88 -7.53 15.01
N PHE A 171 -3.07 -6.25 15.37
CA PHE A 171 -2.03 -5.27 15.59
C PHE A 171 -2.39 -4.36 16.78
N PRO A 172 -1.39 -3.78 17.47
CA PRO A 172 -1.62 -2.78 18.50
C PRO A 172 -2.06 -1.43 17.91
N ILE A 173 -2.81 -0.67 18.72
CA ILE A 173 -3.09 0.75 18.50
C ILE A 173 -2.37 1.54 19.61
N ILE A 174 -1.51 2.48 19.21
CA ILE A 174 -0.77 3.39 20.10
C ILE A 174 -1.70 4.52 20.53
N ALA A 175 -1.70 4.80 21.84
CA ALA A 175 -2.35 5.97 22.42
C ALA A 175 -1.36 7.15 22.48
N ASP A 176 -1.62 8.21 21.71
CA ASP A 176 -0.83 9.45 21.70
C ASP A 176 -1.65 10.65 22.19
N ALA A 177 -2.27 10.50 23.37
CA ALA A 177 -3.11 11.54 23.98
C ALA A 177 -2.42 12.90 24.17
N LYS A 178 -1.07 12.91 24.24
CA LYS A 178 -0.27 14.14 24.36
C LYS A 178 0.18 14.72 23.02
N ARG A 179 -0.08 14.03 21.90
CA ARG A 179 0.37 14.38 20.54
C ARG A 179 1.89 14.47 20.41
N GLU A 180 2.63 13.83 21.31
CA GLU A 180 4.09 13.89 21.32
C GLU A 180 4.64 13.18 20.09
N LEU A 181 4.08 12.01 19.76
CA LEU A 181 4.47 11.25 18.57
C LEU A 181 3.95 11.91 17.29
N ALA A 182 2.71 12.40 17.31
CA ALA A 182 2.11 13.08 16.17
C ALA A 182 2.90 14.34 15.76
N VAL A 183 3.39 15.11 16.74
CA VAL A 183 4.29 16.26 16.48
C VAL A 183 5.66 15.77 16.04
N MET A 184 6.26 14.81 16.75
CA MET A 184 7.61 14.29 16.46
C MET A 184 7.73 13.70 15.05
N LEU A 185 6.67 13.06 14.57
CA LEU A 185 6.65 12.38 13.28
C LEU A 185 6.02 13.23 12.17
N GLY A 186 5.63 14.48 12.45
CA GLY A 186 5.04 15.39 11.45
C GLY A 186 3.69 14.93 10.92
N MET A 187 2.87 14.31 11.79
CA MET A 187 1.62 13.67 11.42
C MET A 187 0.37 14.51 11.71
N LEU A 188 0.47 15.78 12.09
CA LEU A 188 -0.73 16.57 12.40
C LEU A 188 -1.48 16.98 11.13
N ASP A 189 -2.81 16.86 11.17
CA ASP A 189 -3.72 17.34 10.12
C ASP A 189 -3.86 18.87 10.25
N PRO A 190 -3.78 19.62 9.13
CA PRO A 190 -3.88 21.08 9.18
C PRO A 190 -5.28 21.60 9.54
N ASP A 191 -6.33 20.83 9.22
CA ASP A 191 -7.72 21.27 9.28
C ASP A 191 -8.48 20.64 10.46
N GLU A 192 -8.19 19.38 10.77
CA GLU A 192 -8.90 18.64 11.82
C GLU A 192 -8.45 18.98 13.24
N ARG A 193 -9.42 19.22 14.13
CA ARG A 193 -9.19 19.59 15.53
C ARG A 193 -10.12 18.82 16.47
N ASP A 194 -9.68 18.61 17.69
CA ASP A 194 -10.55 18.11 18.76
C ASP A 194 -11.52 19.21 19.28
N LYS A 195 -12.31 18.89 20.31
CA LYS A 195 -13.31 19.82 20.86
C LYS A 195 -12.66 21.02 21.54
N GLU A 196 -11.41 20.86 21.94
CA GLU A 196 -10.56 21.83 22.60
C GLU A 196 -9.75 22.66 21.59
N GLY A 197 -9.87 22.38 20.29
CA GLY A 197 -9.21 23.11 19.19
C GLY A 197 -7.80 22.63 18.84
N MET A 198 -7.33 21.55 19.48
CA MET A 198 -6.01 20.96 19.26
C MET A 198 -6.01 20.10 17.99
N PRO A 199 -4.96 20.17 17.15
CA PRO A 199 -4.90 19.38 15.92
C PRO A 199 -4.99 17.87 16.16
N LEU A 200 -5.70 17.17 15.26
CA LEU A 200 -5.72 15.71 15.19
C LEU A 200 -4.56 15.20 14.33
N THR A 201 -4.30 13.90 14.34
CA THR A 201 -3.42 13.23 13.38
C THR A 201 -4.06 13.18 11.99
N ALA A 202 -3.27 13.38 10.94
CA ALA A 202 -3.62 13.05 9.57
C ALA A 202 -3.58 11.52 9.34
N ARG A 203 -3.92 11.07 8.13
CA ARG A 203 -3.83 9.66 7.73
C ARG A 203 -2.45 9.37 7.15
N VAL A 204 -1.44 9.27 8.03
CA VAL A 204 -0.05 9.01 7.65
C VAL A 204 0.22 7.51 7.63
N VAL A 205 1.06 7.06 6.71
CA VAL A 205 1.63 5.72 6.69
C VAL A 205 3.14 5.87 6.59
N PHE A 206 3.87 5.21 7.48
CA PHE A 206 5.32 5.05 7.41
C PHE A 206 5.65 3.57 7.27
N ILE A 207 6.51 3.23 6.31
CA ILE A 207 7.04 1.88 6.11
C ILE A 207 8.53 1.88 6.46
N PHE A 208 8.90 1.13 7.49
CA PHE A 208 10.27 1.00 7.98
C PHE A 208 10.87 -0.35 7.57
N GLY A 209 12.16 -0.34 7.22
CA GLY A 209 12.92 -1.57 7.01
C GLY A 209 13.40 -2.20 8.32
N PRO A 210 13.94 -3.43 8.27
CA PRO A 210 14.62 -4.07 9.41
C PRO A 210 15.75 -3.23 10.02
N ASP A 211 16.38 -2.38 9.20
CA ASP A 211 17.39 -1.40 9.59
C ASP A 211 16.82 -0.16 10.30
N LYS A 212 15.54 -0.20 10.69
CA LYS A 212 14.78 0.88 11.36
C LYS A 212 14.64 2.16 10.53
N LYS A 213 15.08 2.16 9.27
CA LYS A 213 15.04 3.36 8.42
C LYS A 213 13.73 3.48 7.64
N LEU A 214 13.26 4.71 7.47
CA LEU A 214 12.09 5.00 6.66
C LEU A 214 12.35 4.67 5.19
N LYS A 215 11.49 3.85 4.59
CA LYS A 215 11.57 3.41 3.19
C LYS A 215 10.51 4.05 2.31
N LEU A 216 9.34 4.38 2.88
CA LEU A 216 8.24 5.02 2.18
C LEU A 216 7.31 5.69 3.18
N SER A 217 6.79 6.87 2.83
CA SER A 217 5.72 7.52 3.56
C SER A 217 4.60 7.98 2.64
N ILE A 218 3.37 7.99 3.16
CA ILE A 218 2.19 8.54 2.49
C ILE A 218 1.45 9.43 3.48
N LEU A 219 1.01 10.62 3.04
CA LEU A 219 0.24 11.56 3.84
C LEU A 219 -1.10 11.84 3.16
N TYR A 220 -2.19 11.28 3.70
CA TYR A 220 -3.56 11.55 3.24
C TYR A 220 -4.29 12.45 4.26
N PRO A 221 -5.17 13.35 3.81
CA PRO A 221 -6.01 14.13 4.72
C PRO A 221 -7.08 13.23 5.37
N ALA A 222 -7.66 13.69 6.49
CA ALA A 222 -8.73 12.97 7.15
C ALA A 222 -9.93 12.62 6.23
N THR A 223 -10.18 13.43 5.21
CA THR A 223 -11.29 13.28 4.25
C THR A 223 -11.11 12.15 3.24
N THR A 224 -9.89 11.61 3.06
CA THR A 224 -9.58 10.63 2.01
C THR A 224 -9.10 9.31 2.60
N GLY A 225 -9.96 8.27 2.56
CA GLY A 225 -9.58 6.92 2.99
C GLY A 225 -8.45 6.32 2.12
N ARG A 226 -7.52 5.62 2.76
CA ARG A 226 -6.34 5.02 2.12
C ARG A 226 -6.66 3.73 1.39
N ASN A 227 -5.87 3.46 0.35
CA ASN A 227 -5.87 2.19 -0.36
C ASN A 227 -4.84 1.23 0.25
N PHE A 228 -5.29 0.23 1.00
CA PHE A 228 -4.39 -0.77 1.60
C PHE A 228 -3.83 -1.78 0.59
N ASP A 229 -4.46 -1.95 -0.57
CA ASP A 229 -3.89 -2.79 -1.64
C ASP A 229 -2.63 -2.12 -2.22
N GLU A 230 -2.62 -0.79 -2.29
CA GLU A 230 -1.41 -0.04 -2.66
C GLU A 230 -0.32 -0.18 -1.61
N ILE A 231 -0.66 -0.10 -0.32
CA ILE A 231 0.30 -0.31 0.78
C ILE A 231 0.93 -1.71 0.67
N LEU A 232 0.13 -2.75 0.41
CA LEU A 232 0.64 -4.09 0.20
C LEU A 232 1.52 -4.20 -1.05
N ARG A 233 1.13 -3.55 -2.15
CA ARG A 233 1.88 -3.53 -3.41
C ARG A 233 3.25 -2.87 -3.25
N VAL A 234 3.34 -1.76 -2.53
CA VAL A 234 4.63 -1.10 -2.29
C VAL A 234 5.50 -1.89 -1.32
N VAL A 235 4.94 -2.63 -0.35
CA VAL A 235 5.71 -3.59 0.45
C VAL A 235 6.35 -4.65 -0.45
N ASP A 236 5.58 -5.24 -1.37
CA ASP A 236 6.11 -6.22 -2.33
C ASP A 236 7.25 -5.62 -3.17
N SER A 237 7.11 -4.37 -3.62
CA SER A 237 8.17 -3.66 -4.36
C SER A 237 9.42 -3.38 -3.50
N LEU A 238 9.25 -2.84 -2.29
CA LEU A 238 10.35 -2.51 -1.38
C LEU A 238 11.18 -3.75 -1.02
N GLN A 239 10.51 -4.86 -0.73
CA GLN A 239 11.20 -6.11 -0.40
C GLN A 239 11.90 -6.74 -1.61
N LEU A 240 11.29 -6.66 -2.81
CA LEU A 240 11.88 -7.15 -4.04
C LEU A 240 13.15 -6.37 -4.39
N THR A 241 13.09 -5.04 -4.32
CA THR A 241 14.17 -4.12 -4.69
C THR A 241 15.28 -4.04 -3.62
N ALA A 242 14.98 -4.38 -2.36
CA ALA A 242 16.01 -4.57 -1.33
C ALA A 242 16.87 -5.82 -1.56
N LYS A 243 16.31 -6.87 -2.18
CA LYS A 243 17.00 -8.16 -2.40
C LYS A 243 17.66 -8.26 -3.77
N ASN A 244 17.12 -7.58 -4.78
CA ASN A 244 17.53 -7.70 -6.17
C ASN A 244 17.91 -6.34 -6.76
N LYS A 245 18.86 -6.33 -7.70
CA LYS A 245 19.27 -5.12 -8.44
C LYS A 245 18.26 -4.72 -9.53
N VAL A 246 16.99 -4.58 -9.15
CA VAL A 246 15.87 -4.21 -10.02
C VAL A 246 15.08 -3.04 -9.43
N ALA A 247 14.23 -2.42 -10.24
CA ALA A 247 13.24 -1.43 -9.82
C ALA A 247 11.87 -1.75 -10.42
N THR A 248 10.78 -1.52 -9.69
CA THR A 248 9.43 -1.76 -10.21
C THR A 248 8.94 -0.57 -11.04
N PRO A 249 8.43 -0.76 -12.28
CA PRO A 249 7.90 0.32 -13.10
C PRO A 249 6.59 0.91 -12.54
N VAL A 250 6.09 1.96 -13.19
CA VAL A 250 4.76 2.54 -12.91
C VAL A 250 3.68 1.46 -13.03
N ASP A 251 2.69 1.51 -12.12
CA ASP A 251 1.56 0.57 -12.03
C ASP A 251 1.92 -0.92 -11.89
N TRP A 252 3.18 -1.22 -11.56
CA TRP A 252 3.67 -2.60 -11.40
C TRP A 252 2.86 -3.39 -10.39
N LYS A 253 2.48 -4.61 -10.75
CA LYS A 253 1.91 -5.62 -9.86
C LYS A 253 2.89 -6.77 -9.68
N ARG A 254 2.79 -7.47 -8.55
CA ARG A 254 3.60 -8.67 -8.29
C ARG A 254 3.43 -9.69 -9.42
N GLY A 255 4.55 -10.13 -9.99
CA GLY A 255 4.63 -11.01 -11.16
C GLY A 255 4.87 -10.27 -12.48
N ASP A 256 4.67 -8.95 -12.55
CA ASP A 256 4.99 -8.17 -13.74
C ASP A 256 6.50 -8.01 -13.93
N ARG A 257 6.90 -7.71 -15.16
CA ARG A 257 8.29 -7.37 -15.49
C ARG A 257 8.78 -6.18 -14.68
N VAL A 258 10.07 -6.22 -14.34
CA VAL A 258 10.77 -5.17 -13.61
C VAL A 258 11.84 -4.52 -14.48
N MET A 259 12.32 -3.36 -14.03
CA MET A 259 13.39 -2.61 -14.66
C MET A 259 14.74 -3.06 -14.11
N VAL A 260 15.73 -3.28 -14.97
CA VAL A 260 17.12 -3.44 -14.52
C VAL A 260 17.65 -2.07 -14.10
N ILE A 261 18.24 -1.96 -12.91
CA ILE A 261 18.75 -0.65 -12.44
C ILE A 261 19.78 -0.08 -13.42
N PRO A 262 19.79 1.25 -13.64
CA PRO A 262 20.64 1.86 -14.67
C PRO A 262 22.14 1.75 -14.37
N THR A 263 22.51 1.56 -13.10
CA THR A 263 23.90 1.42 -12.65
C THR A 263 24.49 0.03 -12.89
N LEU A 264 23.68 -0.96 -13.28
CA LEU A 264 24.16 -2.33 -13.51
C LEU A 264 24.73 -2.50 -14.93
N PRO A 265 26.02 -2.84 -15.12
CA PRO A 265 26.60 -3.06 -16.45
C PRO A 265 25.96 -4.25 -17.18
N ASP A 266 25.93 -4.22 -18.51
CA ASP A 266 25.26 -5.25 -19.33
C ASP A 266 25.77 -6.68 -19.10
N ASP A 267 27.08 -6.85 -18.93
CA ASP A 267 27.69 -8.18 -18.71
C ASP A 267 27.35 -8.76 -17.33
N GLU A 268 27.20 -7.91 -16.31
CA GLU A 268 26.75 -8.33 -14.98
C GLU A 268 25.24 -8.61 -14.99
N ALA A 269 24.46 -7.76 -15.67
CA ALA A 269 23.02 -7.91 -15.78
C ALA A 269 22.65 -9.25 -16.44
N LYS A 270 23.32 -9.64 -17.54
CA LYS A 270 23.09 -10.93 -18.21
C LYS A 270 23.36 -12.14 -17.32
N LYS A 271 24.32 -12.04 -16.39
CA LYS A 271 24.61 -13.11 -15.42
C LYS A 271 23.56 -13.16 -14.32
N MET A 272 23.10 -12.00 -13.86
CA MET A 272 22.14 -11.88 -12.76
C MET A 272 20.71 -12.22 -13.18
N PHE A 273 20.35 -11.98 -14.45
CA PHE A 273 19.01 -12.18 -14.97
C PHE A 273 18.99 -13.19 -16.14
N PRO A 274 19.13 -14.50 -15.84
CA PRO A 274 19.25 -15.55 -16.85
C PRO A 274 17.96 -15.76 -17.67
N GLU A 275 16.80 -15.36 -17.14
CA GLU A 275 15.52 -15.40 -17.88
C GLU A 275 15.44 -14.36 -19.01
N GLY A 276 16.42 -13.45 -19.07
CA GLY A 276 16.61 -12.55 -20.19
C GLY A 276 16.36 -11.08 -19.85
N ILE A 277 16.97 -10.22 -20.67
CA ILE A 277 16.85 -8.77 -20.60
C ILE A 277 16.36 -8.27 -21.96
N PHE A 278 15.26 -7.53 -21.94
CA PHE A 278 14.75 -6.82 -23.11
C PHE A 278 15.10 -5.34 -23.01
N THR A 279 15.90 -4.83 -23.93
CA THR A 279 16.21 -3.40 -24.03
C THR A 279 15.32 -2.76 -25.07
N LYS A 280 14.52 -1.76 -24.68
CA LYS A 280 13.69 -0.99 -25.60
C LYS A 280 14.53 0.09 -26.25
N GLU A 281 14.61 0.06 -27.57
CA GLU A 281 15.26 1.11 -28.36
C GLU A 281 14.47 2.42 -28.29
N LEU A 282 15.19 3.53 -28.08
CA LEU A 282 14.63 4.87 -27.91
C LEU A 282 15.37 5.89 -28.79
N PRO A 283 14.75 7.04 -29.15
CA PRO A 283 15.37 8.05 -30.03
C PRO A 283 16.71 8.60 -29.54
N SER A 284 17.00 8.53 -28.24
CA SER A 284 18.27 8.99 -27.67
C SER A 284 19.46 8.07 -27.95
N GLY A 285 19.22 6.84 -28.43
CA GLY A 285 20.25 5.79 -28.56
C GLY A 285 20.78 5.23 -27.23
N LYS A 286 20.28 5.72 -26.08
CA LYS A 286 20.70 5.25 -24.75
C LYS A 286 19.97 3.96 -24.38
N LYS A 287 20.70 3.00 -23.81
CA LYS A 287 20.20 1.66 -23.44
C LYS A 287 19.75 1.55 -21.98
N TYR A 288 19.07 2.57 -21.46
CA TYR A 288 18.64 2.58 -20.04
C TYR A 288 17.31 1.86 -19.82
N LEU A 289 16.46 1.76 -20.85
CA LEU A 289 15.11 1.19 -20.74
C LEU A 289 15.16 -0.34 -20.89
N ARG A 290 15.68 -1.01 -19.85
CA ARG A 290 15.91 -2.45 -19.78
C ARG A 290 14.89 -3.13 -18.87
N TYR A 291 14.19 -4.11 -19.40
CA TYR A 291 13.21 -4.93 -18.69
C TYR A 291 13.75 -6.34 -18.47
N THR A 292 13.36 -6.97 -17.36
CA THR A 292 13.58 -8.39 -17.10
C THR A 292 12.35 -8.97 -16.38
N PRO A 293 12.03 -10.27 -16.53
CA PRO A 293 11.06 -10.93 -15.66
C PRO A 293 11.39 -10.71 -14.18
N GLN A 294 10.39 -10.75 -13.31
CA GLN A 294 10.63 -10.64 -11.87
C GLN A 294 11.53 -11.82 -11.42
N PRO A 295 12.69 -11.58 -10.79
CA PRO A 295 13.58 -12.62 -10.27
C PRO A 295 12.98 -13.43 -9.12
#